data_AF-A0A8A0RQ87-F1
#
_entry.id   AF-A0A8A0RQ87-F1
#
_cell.length_a   1.000
_cell.length_b   1.000
_cell.length_c   1.000
_cell.angle_alpha   90.00
_cell.angle_beta   90.00
_cell.angle_gamma   90.00
#
_symmetry.space_group_name_H-M   'P 1'
#
loop_
_entity.id
_entity.type
_entity.pdbx_description
1 polymer ?
#
loop_
_entity_poly.entity_id
_entity_poly.type
_entity_poly.pdbx_seq_one_letter_code
_entity_poly.pdbx_strand_id
1 'polypeptide(L)'
;MFKKIRNRKGFTLIELIVVMGVLAILVAMGVPRYLGSTKDAAVTAMKADSKLLEQAAYQYALNNDDVWPAGTAIDLATTTDIADEVKTFLSNSGITGDVYEIDETLVAPYIRSTKNPISSYFIITAPGDFEGVVMSKNAFPDSKGDLFSGLYKIN
;
A
#
# COMPACT_ATOMS: atom_id res chain seq x y z
N MET A 1 -35.04 -35.89 -52.63
CA MET A 1 -34.37 -35.59 -51.35
C MET A 1 -33.98 -34.11 -51.35
N PHE A 2 -34.76 -33.23 -50.72
CA PHE A 2 -34.50 -31.78 -50.74
C PHE A 2 -33.43 -31.42 -49.71
N LYS A 3 -32.27 -30.97 -50.18
CA LYS A 3 -31.13 -30.56 -49.35
C LYS A 3 -31.38 -29.15 -48.81
N LYS A 4 -31.75 -29.06 -47.53
CA LYS A 4 -32.02 -27.80 -46.81
C LYS A 4 -30.71 -26.97 -46.74
N ILE A 5 -30.63 -25.88 -47.51
CA ILE A 5 -29.51 -24.92 -47.44
C ILE A 5 -29.60 -24.25 -46.07
N ARG A 6 -28.61 -24.49 -45.19
CA ARG A 6 -28.51 -23.81 -43.90
C ARG A 6 -28.09 -22.37 -44.14
N ASN A 7 -29.00 -21.44 -43.88
CA ASN A 7 -28.72 -20.00 -43.83
C ASN A 7 -27.72 -19.72 -42.71
N ARG A 8 -26.43 -19.63 -43.03
CA ARG A 8 -25.43 -19.12 -42.09
C ARG A 8 -25.57 -17.61 -42.04
N LYS A 9 -26.33 -17.10 -41.06
CA LYS A 9 -26.31 -15.66 -40.75
C LYS A 9 -24.94 -15.35 -40.13
N GLY A 10 -24.06 -14.75 -40.92
CA GLY A 10 -22.81 -14.18 -40.43
C GLY A 10 -23.06 -12.85 -39.71
N PHE A 11 -22.18 -12.50 -38.79
CA PHE A 11 -22.16 -11.18 -38.14
C PHE A 11 -21.91 -10.11 -39.21
N THR A 12 -22.67 -9.02 -39.19
CA THR A 12 -22.43 -7.91 -40.12
C THR A 12 -21.29 -7.02 -39.61
N LEU A 13 -20.56 -6.40 -40.54
CA LEU A 13 -19.51 -5.44 -40.17
C LEU A 13 -20.08 -4.26 -39.36
N ILE A 14 -21.30 -3.83 -39.69
CA ILE A 14 -21.95 -2.73 -39.00
C ILE A 14 -22.32 -3.10 -37.54
N GLU A 15 -22.75 -4.33 -37.26
CA GLU A 15 -22.97 -4.79 -35.90
C GLU A 15 -21.68 -4.75 -35.07
N LEU A 16 -20.55 -5.17 -35.66
CA LEU A 16 -19.26 -5.14 -34.96
C LEU A 16 -18.81 -3.71 -34.67
N ILE A 17 -18.99 -2.79 -35.62
CA ILE A 17 -18.62 -1.38 -35.46
C ILE A 17 -19.46 -0.71 -34.37
N VAL A 18 -20.77 -0.94 -34.35
CA VAL A 18 -21.66 -0.36 -33.32
C VAL A 18 -21.29 -0.90 -31.93
N VAL A 19 -21.02 -2.20 -31.80
CA VAL A 19 -20.61 -2.82 -30.52
C VAL A 19 -19.28 -2.24 -30.04
N MET A 20 -18.27 -2.14 -30.91
CA MET A 20 -16.97 -1.54 -30.55
C MET A 20 -17.11 -0.06 -30.19
N GLY A 21 -18.01 0.68 -30.86
CA GLY A 21 -18.31 2.07 -30.53
C GLY A 21 -18.86 2.25 -29.12
N VAL A 22 -19.84 1.41 -28.71
CA VAL A 22 -20.37 1.45 -27.34
C VAL A 22 -19.32 1.00 -26.32
N LEU A 23 -18.55 -0.06 -26.61
CA LEU A 23 -17.46 -0.52 -25.73
C LEU A 23 -16.39 0.56 -25.51
N ALA A 24 -16.04 1.33 -26.54
CA ALA A 24 -15.07 2.41 -26.42
C ALA A 24 -15.53 3.49 -25.43
N ILE A 25 -16.81 3.87 -25.47
CA ILE A 25 -17.39 4.85 -24.52
C ILE A 25 -17.38 4.29 -23.09
N LEU A 26 -17.78 3.02 -22.92
CA LEU A 26 -17.80 2.37 -21.60
C LEU A 26 -16.40 2.27 -21.00
N VAL A 27 -15.39 1.88 -21.79
CA VAL A 27 -14.00 1.78 -21.33
C VAL A 27 -13.44 3.15 -20.99
N ALA A 28 -13.70 4.16 -21.83
CA ALA A 28 -13.23 5.53 -21.59
C ALA A 28 -13.71 6.10 -20.24
N MET A 29 -14.95 5.80 -19.84
CA MET A 29 -15.48 6.21 -18.53
C MET A 29 -15.05 5.26 -17.39
N GLY A 30 -14.91 3.96 -17.66
CA GLY A 30 -14.67 2.93 -16.65
C GLY A 30 -13.24 2.87 -16.13
N VAL A 31 -12.24 2.96 -17.01
CA VAL A 31 -10.81 2.84 -16.66
C VAL A 31 -10.34 3.86 -15.62
N PRO A 32 -10.58 5.19 -15.77
CA PRO A 32 -10.06 6.16 -14.81
C PRO A 32 -10.63 5.94 -13.40
N ARG A 33 -11.91 5.57 -13.29
CA ARG A 33 -12.57 5.26 -12.01
C ARG A 33 -12.00 4.00 -11.37
N TYR A 34 -11.75 2.95 -12.17
CA TYR A 34 -11.17 1.71 -11.68
C TYR A 34 -9.78 1.93 -11.10
N LEU A 35 -8.90 2.65 -11.81
CA LEU A 35 -7.53 2.95 -11.37
C LEU A 35 -7.49 3.77 -10.07
N GLY A 36 -8.41 4.73 -9.90
CA GLY A 36 -8.54 5.48 -8.65
C GLY A 36 -8.94 4.58 -7.48
N SER A 37 -9.98 3.75 -7.65
CA SER A 37 -10.44 2.85 -6.58
C SER A 37 -9.38 1.83 -6.15
N THR A 38 -8.54 1.35 -7.08
CA THR A 38 -7.46 0.42 -6.72
C THR A 38 -6.35 1.09 -5.92
N LYS A 39 -6.05 2.36 -6.22
CA LYS A 39 -5.07 3.17 -5.46
C LYS A 39 -5.55 3.39 -4.02
N ASP A 40 -6.81 3.80 -3.86
CA ASP A 40 -7.41 4.04 -2.55
C ASP A 40 -7.47 2.76 -1.70
N ALA A 41 -7.77 1.63 -2.34
CA ALA A 41 -7.76 0.32 -1.69
C ALA A 41 -6.34 -0.06 -1.19
N ALA A 42 -5.30 0.24 -1.98
CA ALA A 42 -3.92 -0.01 -1.58
C ALA A 42 -3.51 0.85 -0.38
N VAL A 43 -3.84 2.15 -0.40
CA VAL A 43 -3.61 3.06 0.75
C VAL A 43 -4.35 2.57 1.99
N THR A 44 -5.60 2.12 1.83
CA THR A 44 -6.43 1.62 2.94
C THR A 44 -5.84 0.35 3.55
N ALA A 45 -5.39 -0.60 2.71
CA ALA A 45 -4.73 -1.82 3.16
C ALA A 45 -3.43 -1.51 3.91
N MET A 46 -2.59 -0.63 3.37
CA MET A 46 -1.36 -0.19 4.03
C MET A 46 -1.64 0.48 5.38
N LYS A 47 -2.63 1.38 5.45
CA LYS A 47 -3.03 2.04 6.71
C LYS A 47 -3.50 1.04 7.76
N ALA A 48 -4.28 0.04 7.34
CA ALA A 48 -4.75 -1.02 8.24
C ALA A 48 -3.58 -1.86 8.78
N ASP A 49 -2.65 -2.26 7.92
CA ASP A 49 -1.45 -2.99 8.31
C ASP A 49 -0.56 -2.18 9.26
N SER A 50 -0.24 -0.92 8.92
CA SER A 50 0.53 -0.04 9.82
C SER A 50 -0.12 0.09 11.18
N LYS A 51 -1.44 0.32 11.24
CA LYS A 51 -2.15 0.43 12.51
C LYS A 51 -2.11 -0.85 13.33
N LEU A 52 -2.26 -2.01 12.67
CA LEU A 52 -2.16 -3.31 13.35
C LEU A 52 -0.74 -3.55 13.90
N LEU A 53 0.28 -3.19 13.12
CA LEU A 53 1.68 -3.30 13.52
C LEU A 53 2.04 -2.32 14.64
N GLU A 54 1.57 -1.07 14.60
CA GLU A 54 1.72 -0.12 15.72
C GLU A 54 1.12 -0.70 16.99
N GLN A 55 -0.15 -1.16 16.94
CA GLN A 55 -0.82 -1.74 18.10
C GLN A 55 -0.09 -2.96 18.66
N ALA A 56 0.44 -3.82 17.78
CA ALA A 56 1.24 -4.95 18.18
C ALA A 56 2.58 -4.54 18.81
N ALA A 57 3.23 -3.53 18.25
CA ALA A 57 4.47 -2.98 18.79
C ALA A 57 4.26 -2.35 20.17
N TYR A 58 3.20 -1.57 20.35
CA TYR A 58 2.80 -1.05 21.67
C TYR A 58 2.52 -2.18 22.66
N GLN A 59 1.78 -3.21 22.24
CA GLN A 59 1.46 -4.33 23.13
C GLN A 59 2.71 -5.11 23.55
N TYR A 60 3.70 -5.25 22.66
CA TYR A 60 5.00 -5.81 22.98
C TYR A 60 5.75 -4.92 23.96
N ALA A 61 5.88 -3.62 23.69
CA ALA A 61 6.62 -2.67 24.53
C ALA A 61 6.07 -2.63 25.96
N LEU A 62 4.74 -2.58 26.12
CA LEU A 62 4.08 -2.61 27.43
C LEU A 62 4.40 -3.87 28.26
N ASN A 63 4.70 -4.99 27.58
CA ASN A 63 5.03 -6.26 28.23
C ASN A 63 6.54 -6.46 28.43
N ASN A 64 7.38 -5.57 27.88
CA ASN A 64 8.84 -5.70 27.83
C ASN A 64 9.53 -4.38 28.22
N ASP A 65 9.11 -3.76 29.32
CA ASP A 65 9.76 -2.58 29.91
C ASP A 65 9.94 -1.40 28.93
N ASP A 66 8.90 -1.12 28.13
CA ASP A 66 8.86 -0.07 27.10
C ASP A 66 9.92 -0.22 25.98
N VAL A 67 10.46 -1.44 25.79
CA VAL A 67 11.35 -1.74 24.68
C VAL A 67 10.54 -2.03 23.41
N TRP A 68 10.79 -1.25 22.37
CA TRP A 68 10.18 -1.46 21.04
C TRP A 68 10.67 -2.76 20.39
N PRO A 69 9.85 -3.44 19.57
CA PRO A 69 10.25 -4.63 18.81
C PRO A 69 11.10 -4.23 17.58
N ALA A 70 12.20 -3.52 17.83
CA ALA A 70 13.14 -3.05 16.84
C ALA A 70 14.13 -4.17 16.47
N GLY A 71 14.23 -4.46 15.18
CA GLY A 71 15.22 -5.37 14.59
C GLY A 71 16.45 -4.61 14.11
N THR A 72 16.78 -4.75 12.83
CA THR A 72 17.95 -4.12 12.22
C THR A 72 17.77 -2.60 12.12
N ALA A 73 18.77 -1.83 12.56
CA ALA A 73 18.80 -0.38 12.35
C ALA A 73 18.86 -0.05 10.85
N ILE A 74 18.09 0.94 10.42
CA ILE A 74 18.06 1.42 9.04
C ILE A 74 18.76 2.77 8.97
N ASP A 75 19.83 2.83 8.17
CA ASP A 75 20.46 4.10 7.82
C ASP A 75 19.70 4.75 6.65
N LEU A 76 18.94 5.81 6.97
CA LEU A 76 18.14 6.56 6.01
C LEU A 76 18.99 7.24 4.92
N ALA A 77 20.27 7.52 5.19
CA ALA A 77 21.15 8.20 4.24
C ALA A 77 21.64 7.27 3.12
N THR A 78 21.72 5.96 3.38
CA THR A 78 22.34 5.00 2.45
C THR A 78 21.37 3.95 1.92
N THR A 79 20.24 3.71 2.59
CA THR A 79 19.27 2.70 2.16
C THR A 79 18.61 3.03 0.82
N THR A 80 18.49 2.03 -0.05
CA THR A 80 17.71 2.09 -1.29
C THR A 80 16.31 1.48 -1.15
N ASP A 81 16.04 0.84 -0.02
CA ASP A 81 14.83 0.03 0.17
C ASP A 81 13.63 0.86 0.66
N ILE A 82 13.87 2.13 0.99
CA ILE A 82 12.85 3.11 1.38
C ILE A 82 12.70 4.14 0.24
N ALA A 83 11.46 4.45 -0.12
CA ALA A 83 11.11 5.46 -1.10
C ALA A 83 11.61 6.86 -0.66
N ASP A 84 12.08 7.66 -1.62
CA ASP A 84 12.73 8.93 -1.34
C ASP A 84 11.77 9.98 -0.76
N GLU A 85 10.48 9.90 -1.10
CA GLU A 85 9.44 10.76 -0.51
C GLU A 85 9.28 10.48 0.98
N VAL A 86 9.38 9.21 1.40
CA VAL A 86 9.33 8.82 2.82
C VAL A 86 10.57 9.35 3.55
N LYS A 87 11.77 9.17 2.98
CA LYS A 87 13.01 9.71 3.56
C LYS A 87 12.96 11.23 3.73
N THR A 88 12.44 11.92 2.72
CA THR A 88 12.28 13.38 2.73
C THR A 88 11.34 13.81 3.85
N PHE A 89 10.21 13.13 4.00
CA PHE A 89 9.26 13.39 5.08
C PHE A 89 9.90 13.19 6.46
N LEU A 90 10.62 12.07 6.67
CA LEU A 90 11.30 11.79 7.94
C LEU A 90 12.33 12.88 8.27
N SER A 91 13.16 13.25 7.28
CA SER A 91 14.17 14.29 7.43
C SER A 91 13.54 15.65 7.79
N ASN A 92 12.45 16.04 7.11
CA ASN A 92 11.72 17.27 7.40
C ASN A 92 11.03 17.24 8.76
N SER A 93 10.70 16.06 9.27
CA SER A 93 10.14 15.84 10.60
C SER A 93 11.21 15.75 11.70
N GLY A 94 12.49 15.96 11.36
CA GLY A 94 13.62 15.90 12.29
C GLY A 94 14.11 14.49 12.62
N ILE A 95 13.57 13.47 11.94
CA ILE A 95 13.90 12.06 12.17
C ILE A 95 15.07 11.70 11.24
N THR A 96 16.28 11.69 11.80
CA THR A 96 17.51 11.36 11.07
C THR A 96 18.11 10.02 11.53
N GLY A 97 17.57 9.43 12.60
CA GLY A 97 18.04 8.20 13.22
C GLY A 97 16.91 7.47 13.94
N ASP A 98 17.26 6.40 14.63
CA ASP A 98 16.36 5.56 15.42
C ASP A 98 15.19 4.96 14.62
N VAL A 99 15.46 4.68 13.34
CA VAL A 99 14.55 3.96 12.44
C VAL A 99 15.03 2.52 12.32
N TYR A 100 14.13 1.57 12.55
CA TYR A 100 14.47 0.15 12.59
C TYR A 100 13.48 -0.67 11.78
N GLU A 101 13.96 -1.78 11.22
CA GLU A 101 13.07 -2.86 10.79
C GLU A 101 12.28 -3.38 11.99
N ILE A 102 11.07 -3.88 11.75
CA ILE A 102 10.28 -4.51 12.81
C ILE A 102 10.78 -5.94 12.95
N ASP A 103 11.10 -6.37 14.17
CA ASP A 103 11.39 -7.78 14.43
C ASP A 103 10.09 -8.59 14.37
N GLU A 104 9.92 -9.32 13.26
CA GLU A 104 8.73 -10.14 13.01
C GLU A 104 8.50 -11.19 14.10
N THR A 105 9.56 -11.70 14.73
CA THR A 105 9.44 -12.73 15.77
C THR A 105 8.83 -12.20 17.06
N LEU A 106 9.10 -10.93 17.38
CA LEU A 106 8.60 -10.27 18.58
C LEU A 106 7.15 -9.83 18.43
N VAL A 107 6.73 -9.43 17.23
CA VAL A 107 5.35 -9.00 16.96
C VAL A 107 4.41 -10.15 16.58
N ALA A 108 4.93 -11.27 16.08
CA ALA A 108 4.14 -12.43 15.65
C ALA A 108 3.08 -12.94 16.66
N PRO A 109 3.31 -12.92 17.99
CA PRO A 109 2.28 -13.33 18.95
C PRO A 109 1.05 -12.40 18.99
N TYR A 110 1.20 -11.14 18.56
CA TYR A 110 0.19 -10.09 18.71
C TYR A 110 -0.59 -9.82 17.41
N ILE A 111 -0.13 -10.33 16.28
CA ILE A 111 -0.77 -10.18 14.97
C ILE A 111 -1.10 -11.54 14.36
N ARG A 112 -2.22 -11.62 13.66
CA ARG A 112 -2.62 -12.86 12.97
C ARG A 112 -2.19 -12.87 11.51
N SER A 113 -2.33 -11.73 10.83
CA SER A 113 -2.00 -11.56 9.42
C SER A 113 -2.07 -10.08 9.07
N THR A 114 -1.17 -9.66 8.18
CA THR A 114 -1.19 -8.37 7.48
C THR A 114 -1.40 -8.63 5.99
N LYS A 115 -1.92 -7.64 5.26
CA LYS A 115 -2.11 -7.74 3.81
C LYS A 115 -0.77 -7.71 3.08
N ASN A 116 0.14 -6.86 3.53
CA ASN A 116 1.51 -6.74 3.04
C ASN A 116 2.50 -7.36 4.05
N PRO A 117 3.66 -7.88 3.60
CA PRO A 117 4.64 -8.47 4.52
C PRO A 117 5.18 -7.42 5.50
N ILE A 118 5.49 -7.84 6.72
CA ILE A 118 5.93 -6.95 7.81
C ILE A 118 7.24 -6.25 7.43
N SER A 119 8.13 -6.94 6.73
CA SER A 119 9.37 -6.38 6.14
C SER A 119 9.19 -5.18 5.21
N SER A 120 7.97 -4.91 4.71
CA SER A 120 7.62 -3.69 3.97
C SER A 120 7.39 -2.46 4.85
N TYR A 121 7.49 -2.62 6.16
CA TYR A 121 7.29 -1.59 7.16
C TYR A 121 8.55 -1.43 8.02
N PHE A 122 8.62 -0.29 8.70
CA PHE A 122 9.66 0.02 9.68
C PHE A 122 9.01 0.75 10.86
N ILE A 123 9.67 0.68 12.01
CA ILE A 123 9.26 1.38 13.23
C ILE A 123 10.23 2.51 13.53
N ILE A 124 9.69 3.61 14.03
CA ILE A 124 10.46 4.74 14.54
C ILE A 124 10.51 4.62 16.05
N THR A 125 11.71 4.63 16.60
CA THR A 125 11.98 4.56 18.05
C THR A 125 12.60 5.85 18.57
N ALA A 126 12.77 6.84 17.71
CA ALA A 126 13.19 8.19 18.08
C ALA A 126 12.22 8.75 19.13
N PRO A 127 12.68 9.21 20.29
CA PRO A 127 11.84 9.84 21.30
C PRO A 127 11.11 11.05 20.72
N GLY A 128 9.80 11.16 20.98
CA GLY A 128 8.98 12.30 20.55
C GLY A 128 7.68 11.89 19.87
N ASP A 129 7.16 12.77 19.02
CA ASP A 129 5.81 12.62 18.43
C ASP A 129 5.65 11.40 17.50
N PHE A 130 6.78 10.83 17.03
CA PHE A 130 6.81 9.67 16.14
C PHE A 130 7.29 8.39 16.83
N GLU A 131 7.48 8.41 18.15
CA GLU A 131 7.90 7.21 18.87
C GLU A 131 6.83 6.10 18.76
N GLY A 132 7.26 4.90 18.37
CA GLY A 132 6.38 3.75 18.16
C GLY A 132 5.55 3.79 16.88
N VAL A 133 5.73 4.80 16.02
CA VAL A 133 5.02 4.91 14.74
C VAL A 133 5.56 3.89 13.75
N VAL A 134 4.64 3.22 13.03
CA VAL A 134 4.99 2.28 11.96
C VAL A 134 4.63 2.86 10.60
N MET A 135 5.65 3.03 9.78
CA MET A 135 5.54 3.54 8.43
C MET A 135 5.85 2.45 7.40
N SER A 136 5.35 2.62 6.18
CA SER A 136 5.75 1.76 5.07
C SER A 136 7.04 2.26 4.45
N LYS A 137 7.90 1.33 4.02
CA LYS A 137 9.08 1.64 3.22
C LYS A 137 8.71 2.29 1.88
N ASN A 138 7.52 2.02 1.35
CA ASN A 138 7.02 2.61 0.11
C ASN A 138 6.04 3.77 0.34
N ALA A 139 5.92 4.65 -0.66
CA ALA A 139 4.91 5.70 -0.73
C ALA A 139 3.70 5.24 -1.56
N PHE A 140 2.49 5.30 -0.99
CA PHE A 140 1.27 4.89 -1.67
C PHE A 140 0.45 6.12 -2.11
N PRO A 141 0.25 6.32 -3.43
CA PRO A 141 -0.59 7.41 -3.92
C PRO A 141 -2.08 7.06 -3.83
N ASP A 142 -2.88 7.99 -3.33
CA ASP A 142 -4.35 7.98 -3.41
C ASP A 142 -4.80 8.37 -4.85
N SER A 143 -6.06 8.10 -5.19
CA SER A 143 -6.76 8.64 -6.38
C SER A 143 -6.60 10.15 -6.56
N LYS A 144 -6.40 10.91 -5.47
CA LYS A 144 -6.18 12.36 -5.48
C LYS A 144 -4.73 12.79 -5.71
N GLY A 145 -3.78 11.86 -5.71
CA GLY A 145 -2.35 12.14 -5.85
C GLY A 145 -1.61 12.46 -4.55
N ASP A 146 -2.30 12.41 -3.41
CA ASP A 146 -1.65 12.47 -2.10
C ASP A 146 -0.86 11.20 -1.82
N LEU A 147 0.35 11.35 -1.29
CA LEU A 147 1.22 10.23 -0.93
C LEU A 147 1.06 9.91 0.55
N PHE A 148 0.96 8.62 0.86
CA PHE A 148 0.86 8.13 2.22
C PHE A 148 1.96 7.10 2.53
N SER A 149 2.47 7.15 3.75
CA SER A 149 3.24 6.06 4.36
C SER A 149 2.71 5.81 5.77
N GLY A 150 2.28 4.58 6.01
CA GLY A 150 1.52 4.22 7.20
C GLY A 150 0.29 5.11 7.37
N LEU A 151 0.10 5.68 8.55
CA LEU A 151 -1.05 6.55 8.85
C LEU A 151 -0.88 8.01 8.40
N TYR A 152 0.31 8.37 7.88
CA TYR A 152 0.67 9.75 7.63
C TYR A 152 0.66 10.09 6.13
N LYS A 153 0.24 11.31 5.83
CA LYS A 153 0.44 11.94 4.52
C LYS A 153 1.85 12.51 4.48
N ILE A 154 2.57 12.29 3.38
CA ILE A 154 4.02 12.55 3.31
C ILE A 154 4.45 13.56 2.23
N ASN A 155 3.50 14.13 1.49
CA ASN A 155 3.74 15.16 0.46
C ASN A 155 3.18 16.53 0.84
#